data_AF-A0A9N9UA74-F1
#
_entry.id   AF-A0A9N9UA74-F1
#
_cell.length_a   1.000
_cell.length_b   1.000
_cell.length_c   1.000
_cell.angle_alpha   90.00
_cell.angle_beta   90.00
_cell.angle_gamma   90.00
#
_symmetry.space_group_name_H-M   'P 1'
#
loop_
_entity.id
_entity.type
_entity.pdbx_description
1 polymer ?
#
loop_
_entity_poly.entity_id
_entity_poly.type
_entity_poly.pdbx_seq_one_letter_code
_entity_poly.pdbx_strand_id
1 'polypeptide(L)'
;MRPASLLAGLSAAAVSASWPEHPGAADSPGFATSYTARVPIKPSNESARANAFRIFNAIHSAGRQWGTAIYHNGFSFMPAIMPKGTITYHGAPDKDPPTGFEWLAYEIEHAENFARSEKHPHWPPPPPWKGEEASFQKPLQPLGPSHTGAQEDTTSSISEGQTRRGYLQTYQANRDLHLLLIDGMSAAKTSMGTLDSQDLLLRENKTFRSGIWDEWQRAEDICSMIADWGYDGFIRDEIGFEVVYCDFSQGLDLISSTRSFFQEDKMGDWSLVLWQWVRAAGDRYDGISNDRVRIDLSSMVSGFFFPINISSTIPERPDLERLGAASLEELVDIKHYLAQVAKQPRRFTVDWQGAVVDLIVNRYADRIAHMATEDISTDHFIQELEGIALGYINAPDEDDDSETGGAYNKANETMVAVHRCTQHYLHRSYASRSEWSASDELIHTAISSIMEGICSTVFIMRSMLLQASGRTESTAFYINRKSDSDEMRRAVELSKAMTRNMVEKLGWADWKRTRPCPIDEVLFVAMWPFGNSDDHWNPGCRTIDDLASGMRMGYWFMDRPPPPP
;
A
#
# COMPACT_ATOMS: atom_id res chain seq x y z
N MET A 1 36.58 23.35 73.07
CA MET A 1 37.41 22.56 74.01
C MET A 1 36.91 21.11 73.98
N ARG A 2 37.77 20.15 73.60
CA ARG A 2 37.60 18.69 73.82
C ARG A 2 38.00 18.34 75.28
N PRO A 3 37.61 17.20 75.90
CA PRO A 3 38.12 15.82 75.62
C PRO A 3 37.01 14.73 75.59
N ALA A 4 37.07 13.70 74.75
CA ALA A 4 37.86 12.44 74.76
C ALA A 4 37.28 11.31 75.64
N SER A 5 37.04 10.13 75.04
CA SER A 5 37.09 8.80 75.69
C SER A 5 37.25 7.70 74.63
N LEU A 6 38.11 6.73 74.97
CA LEU A 6 38.72 5.66 74.15
C LEU A 6 37.91 4.33 74.18
N LEU A 7 38.05 3.53 73.10
CA LEU A 7 38.27 2.05 72.96
C LEU A 7 37.53 1.06 73.91
N ALA A 8 37.09 -0.16 73.58
CA ALA A 8 37.20 -1.17 72.50
C ALA A 8 36.00 -2.15 72.70
N GLY A 9 35.47 -2.93 71.75
CA GLY A 9 36.05 -4.12 71.14
C GLY A 9 35.21 -5.39 71.41
N LEU A 10 34.93 -6.15 70.35
CA LEU A 10 34.60 -7.60 70.25
C LEU A 10 33.13 -8.11 70.32
N SER A 11 32.93 -9.10 69.44
CA SER A 11 31.72 -9.68 68.82
C SER A 11 31.01 -10.82 69.57
N ALA A 12 29.88 -11.25 68.96
CA ALA A 12 29.18 -12.56 68.99
C ALA A 12 27.79 -12.50 69.66
N ALA A 13 26.73 -13.23 69.28
CA ALA A 13 26.39 -14.11 68.17
C ALA A 13 24.84 -14.21 68.16
N ALA A 14 24.26 -14.66 67.04
CA ALA A 14 22.81 -14.85 66.85
C ALA A 14 22.31 -16.17 67.45
N VAL A 15 21.07 -16.18 67.99
CA VAL A 15 20.24 -17.37 68.22
C VAL A 15 18.76 -17.04 67.98
N SER A 16 18.10 -17.98 67.31
CA SER A 16 16.71 -18.14 66.88
C SER A 16 15.64 -18.30 67.99
N ALA A 17 14.37 -17.99 67.67
CA ALA A 17 13.20 -18.71 68.22
C ALA A 17 11.94 -18.54 67.34
N SER A 18 11.11 -19.59 67.36
CA SER A 18 10.07 -20.08 66.44
C SER A 18 8.62 -19.70 66.80
N TRP A 19 7.68 -19.86 65.85
CA TRP A 19 6.23 -20.10 66.07
C TRP A 19 5.62 -20.97 64.92
N PRO A 20 4.46 -21.64 65.09
CA PRO A 20 4.28 -23.07 64.80
C PRO A 20 3.40 -23.46 63.58
N GLU A 21 3.55 -24.73 63.20
CA GLU A 21 2.82 -25.63 62.24
C GLU A 21 1.35 -25.94 62.63
N HIS A 22 0.37 -26.45 61.85
CA HIS A 22 0.11 -27.03 60.48
C HIS A 22 -1.47 -27.17 60.37
N PRO A 23 -2.19 -27.49 59.24
CA PRO A 23 -1.89 -28.60 58.30
C PRO A 23 -2.34 -28.50 56.81
N GLY A 24 -1.51 -29.06 55.92
CA GLY A 24 -1.88 -30.04 54.86
C GLY A 24 -2.87 -29.69 53.75
N ALA A 25 -2.36 -29.53 52.52
CA ALA A 25 -3.06 -29.90 51.28
C ALA A 25 -2.07 -30.29 50.16
N ALA A 26 -2.02 -31.60 49.89
CA ALA A 26 -1.67 -32.32 48.66
C ALA A 26 -0.66 -31.74 47.65
N ASP A 27 0.45 -32.47 47.50
CA ASP A 27 1.29 -32.49 46.29
C ASP A 27 0.44 -32.78 45.05
N SER A 28 0.30 -31.77 44.18
CA SER A 28 -0.21 -31.97 42.82
C SER A 28 0.96 -32.41 41.93
N PRO A 29 0.82 -33.45 41.09
CA PRO A 29 1.88 -33.84 40.18
C PRO A 29 2.10 -32.69 39.20
N GLY A 30 3.32 -32.15 39.21
CA GLY A 30 3.74 -31.14 38.25
C GLY A 30 3.56 -31.69 36.83
N PHE A 31 2.50 -31.24 36.16
CA PHE A 31 2.43 -31.29 34.71
C PHE A 31 3.55 -30.39 34.21
N ALA A 32 4.71 -30.98 33.92
CA ALA A 32 5.67 -30.39 33.02
C ALA A 32 4.96 -30.27 31.67
N THR A 33 4.30 -29.14 31.43
CA THR A 33 3.85 -28.76 30.11
C THR A 33 5.11 -28.63 29.26
N SER A 34 5.35 -29.66 28.45
CA SER A 34 6.26 -29.57 27.32
C SER A 34 5.71 -28.49 26.40
N TYR A 35 6.10 -27.24 26.61
CA TYR A 35 5.92 -26.18 25.63
C TYR A 35 6.75 -26.56 24.43
N THR A 36 6.16 -27.28 23.48
CA THR A 36 6.73 -27.42 22.15
C THR A 36 6.92 -26.02 21.60
N ALA A 37 8.16 -25.59 21.43
CA ALA A 37 8.46 -24.28 20.88
C ALA A 37 7.68 -24.10 19.57
N ARG A 38 6.89 -23.03 19.49
CA ARG A 38 6.18 -22.67 18.27
C ARG A 38 7.19 -22.55 17.11
N VAL A 39 6.88 -23.17 15.99
CA VAL A 39 7.68 -23.01 14.76
C VAL A 39 7.28 -21.69 14.11
N PRO A 40 8.22 -20.76 13.86
CA PRO A 40 7.93 -19.51 13.16
C PRO A 40 7.32 -19.76 11.78
N ILE A 41 6.30 -18.99 11.42
CA ILE A 41 5.73 -19.05 10.07
C ILE A 41 6.75 -18.55 9.04
N LYS A 42 6.66 -19.07 7.82
CA LYS A 42 7.57 -18.74 6.72
C LYS A 42 6.78 -18.44 5.46
N PRO A 43 7.34 -17.65 4.53
CA PRO A 43 6.69 -17.44 3.26
C PRO A 43 6.67 -18.74 2.45
N SER A 44 5.63 -18.93 1.64
CA SER A 44 5.44 -20.18 0.88
C SER A 44 4.81 -19.96 -0.49
N ASN A 45 5.14 -20.84 -1.43
CA ASN A 45 4.50 -20.88 -2.75
C ASN A 45 3.00 -21.22 -2.68
N GLU A 46 2.55 -21.90 -1.62
CA GLU A 46 1.13 -22.17 -1.38
C GLU A 46 0.38 -20.87 -1.06
N SER A 47 0.89 -20.08 -0.10
CA SER A 47 0.35 -18.77 0.24
C SER A 47 0.41 -17.80 -0.95
N ALA A 48 1.53 -17.77 -1.67
CA ALA A 48 1.68 -16.93 -2.86
C ALA A 48 0.67 -17.28 -3.97
N ARG A 49 0.36 -18.57 -4.17
CA ARG A 49 -0.68 -19.02 -5.11
C ARG A 49 -2.08 -18.65 -4.61
N ALA A 50 -2.37 -18.86 -3.33
CA ALA A 50 -3.66 -18.54 -2.72
C ALA A 50 -3.97 -17.03 -2.78
N ASN A 51 -2.93 -16.19 -2.67
CA ASN A 51 -3.04 -14.73 -2.69
C ASN A 51 -2.58 -14.09 -4.01
N ALA A 52 -2.56 -14.86 -5.11
CA ALA A 52 -1.99 -14.42 -6.38
C ALA A 52 -2.56 -13.08 -6.88
N PHE A 53 -3.88 -12.87 -6.79
CA PHE A 53 -4.54 -11.64 -7.21
C PHE A 53 -4.09 -10.42 -6.39
N ARG A 54 -3.95 -10.60 -5.08
CA ARG A 54 -3.52 -9.54 -4.14
C ARG A 54 -2.06 -9.16 -4.36
N ILE A 55 -1.20 -10.16 -4.53
CA ILE A 55 0.23 -9.95 -4.83
C ILE A 55 0.39 -9.22 -6.17
N PHE A 56 -0.36 -9.62 -7.20
CA PHE A 56 -0.35 -8.95 -8.50
C PHE A 56 -0.74 -7.48 -8.35
N ASN A 57 -1.83 -7.19 -7.63
CA ASN A 57 -2.31 -5.81 -7.43
C ASN A 57 -1.38 -4.98 -6.55
N ALA A 58 -0.73 -5.57 -5.54
CA ALA A 58 0.28 -4.89 -4.72
C ALA A 58 1.51 -4.51 -5.55
N ILE A 59 1.97 -5.40 -6.45
CA ILE A 59 3.07 -5.08 -7.38
C ILE A 59 2.65 -4.01 -8.38
N HIS A 60 1.45 -4.14 -8.96
CA HIS A 60 0.92 -3.14 -9.88
C HIS A 60 0.80 -1.76 -9.21
N SER A 61 0.39 -1.71 -7.95
CA SER A 61 0.15 -0.48 -7.20
C SER A 61 1.38 0.08 -6.51
N ALA A 62 2.51 -0.64 -6.48
CA ALA A 62 3.70 -0.23 -5.76
C ALA A 62 4.18 1.16 -6.18
N GLY A 63 4.09 2.13 -5.25
CA GLY A 63 4.46 3.53 -5.49
C GLY A 63 3.52 4.29 -6.42
N ARG A 64 2.31 3.79 -6.71
CA ARG A 64 1.29 4.44 -7.55
C ARG A 64 0.09 4.88 -6.74
N GLN A 65 -0.16 6.19 -6.71
CA GLN A 65 -1.22 6.81 -5.90
C GLN A 65 -2.63 6.24 -6.18
N TRP A 66 -2.92 5.89 -7.45
CA TRP A 66 -4.24 5.39 -7.82
C TRP A 66 -4.50 4.00 -7.24
N GLY A 67 -3.54 3.09 -7.40
CA GLY A 67 -3.63 1.73 -6.92
C GLY A 67 -3.67 1.67 -5.40
N THR A 68 -2.83 2.46 -4.72
CA THR A 68 -2.80 2.56 -3.25
C THR A 68 -4.08 3.17 -2.69
N ALA A 69 -4.69 4.15 -3.35
CA ALA A 69 -5.98 4.72 -2.93
C ALA A 69 -7.14 3.73 -3.04
N ILE A 70 -7.15 2.89 -4.08
CA ILE A 70 -8.16 1.83 -4.27
C ILE A 70 -7.94 0.67 -3.29
N TYR A 71 -6.71 0.16 -3.19
CA TYR A 71 -6.31 -0.92 -2.29
C TYR A 71 -5.57 -0.36 -1.08
N HIS A 72 -6.30 0.38 -0.24
CA HIS A 72 -5.69 1.21 0.79
C HIS A 72 -5.08 0.45 1.99
N ASN A 73 -5.47 -0.80 2.23
CA ASN A 73 -4.84 -1.63 3.26
C ASN A 73 -3.66 -2.39 2.65
N GLY A 74 -2.45 -1.84 2.84
CA GLY A 74 -1.22 -2.44 2.32
C GLY A 74 -0.66 -3.54 3.21
N PHE A 75 -0.15 -4.60 2.57
CA PHE A 75 0.46 -5.76 3.24
C PHE A 75 1.96 -5.89 2.95
N SER A 76 2.50 -5.00 2.11
CA SER A 76 3.80 -5.16 1.51
C SER A 76 4.79 -4.10 1.99
N PHE A 77 6.04 -4.53 2.11
CA PHE A 77 7.20 -3.72 2.45
C PHE A 77 8.21 -3.92 1.34
N MET A 78 8.62 -2.82 0.71
CA MET A 78 9.46 -2.85 -0.47
C MET A 78 10.66 -1.94 -0.25
N PRO A 79 11.88 -2.48 -0.24
CA PRO A 79 13.06 -1.62 -0.21
C PRO A 79 13.09 -0.73 -1.45
N ALA A 80 13.51 0.52 -1.26
CA ALA A 80 13.52 1.52 -2.30
C ALA A 80 14.78 2.39 -2.21
N ILE A 81 15.16 2.99 -3.33
CA ILE A 81 16.25 3.95 -3.42
C ILE A 81 15.69 5.26 -3.95
N MET A 82 15.84 6.34 -3.19
CA MET A 82 15.69 7.69 -3.71
C MET A 82 17.07 8.14 -4.25
N PRO A 83 17.24 8.30 -5.58
CA PRO A 83 18.56 8.58 -6.12
C PRO A 83 19.09 9.94 -5.72
N LYS A 84 20.41 10.05 -5.70
CA LYS A 84 21.11 11.33 -5.57
C LYS A 84 20.55 12.37 -6.54
N GLY A 85 20.36 13.59 -6.04
CA GLY A 85 19.86 14.72 -6.81
C GLY A 85 18.34 14.89 -6.74
N THR A 86 17.60 13.91 -6.21
CA THR A 86 16.15 14.00 -6.02
C THR A 86 15.81 15.18 -5.11
N ILE A 87 14.81 15.96 -5.53
CA ILE A 87 14.30 17.12 -4.79
C ILE A 87 13.06 16.71 -4.02
N THR A 88 13.02 17.12 -2.75
CA THR A 88 11.89 16.95 -1.84
C THR A 88 11.63 18.24 -1.08
N TYR A 89 10.43 18.35 -0.48
CA TYR A 89 9.95 19.56 0.16
C TYR A 89 9.53 19.28 1.60
N HIS A 90 9.77 20.23 2.50
CA HIS A 90 9.38 20.14 3.90
C HIS A 90 8.70 21.43 4.35
N GLY A 91 7.56 21.30 5.03
CA GLY A 91 6.89 22.43 5.68
C GLY A 91 7.36 22.56 7.12
N ALA A 92 8.19 23.56 7.41
CA ALA A 92 8.83 23.74 8.70
C ALA A 92 8.22 24.90 9.51
N PRO A 93 8.19 24.82 10.85
CA PRO A 93 7.93 25.97 11.71
C PRO A 93 9.12 26.94 11.78
N ASP A 94 10.32 26.50 11.41
CA ASP A 94 11.57 27.24 11.54
C ASP A 94 12.34 27.33 10.23
N LYS A 95 13.24 28.32 10.14
CA LYS A 95 14.01 28.55 8.91
C LYS A 95 15.14 27.53 8.72
N ASP A 96 15.65 27.00 9.82
CA ASP A 96 16.82 26.14 9.85
C ASP A 96 16.37 24.66 9.74
N PRO A 97 17.21 23.75 9.22
CA PRO A 97 16.87 22.34 9.15
C PRO A 97 16.60 21.71 10.53
N PRO A 98 15.66 20.76 10.61
CA PRO A 98 15.53 19.92 11.80
C PRO A 98 16.78 19.04 11.97
N THR A 99 17.02 18.56 13.19
CA THR A 99 18.14 17.64 13.47
C THR A 99 17.71 16.18 13.61
N GLY A 100 16.42 15.93 13.86
CA GLY A 100 15.85 14.60 14.03
C GLY A 100 15.08 14.13 12.80
N PHE A 101 14.17 13.18 13.01
CA PHE A 101 13.26 12.76 11.96
C PHE A 101 12.23 13.83 11.67
N GLU A 102 11.84 13.97 10.40
CA GLU A 102 10.83 14.90 9.92
C GLU A 102 10.25 14.42 8.58
N TRP A 103 9.14 15.04 8.14
CA TRP A 103 8.43 14.65 6.91
C TRP A 103 8.90 15.44 5.69
N LEU A 104 9.16 14.71 4.60
CA LEU A 104 9.41 15.24 3.27
C LEU A 104 8.25 14.84 2.34
N ALA A 105 7.90 15.70 1.40
CA ALA A 105 6.97 15.41 0.32
C ALA A 105 7.67 15.47 -1.05
N TYR A 106 7.14 14.73 -2.02
CA TYR A 106 7.59 14.81 -3.42
C TYR A 106 6.96 15.98 -4.18
N GLU A 107 5.87 16.53 -3.66
CA GLU A 107 5.10 17.64 -4.22
C GLU A 107 5.23 18.88 -3.32
N ILE A 108 5.37 20.04 -3.95
CA ILE A 108 5.50 21.30 -3.23
C ILE A 108 4.18 21.65 -2.54
N GLU A 109 3.04 21.38 -3.19
CA GLU A 109 1.68 21.65 -2.70
C GLU A 109 1.40 20.92 -1.38
N HIS A 110 1.89 19.68 -1.27
CA HIS A 110 1.78 18.88 -0.05
C HIS A 110 2.56 19.58 1.08
N ALA A 111 3.85 19.87 0.90
CA ALA A 111 4.68 20.51 1.93
C ALA A 111 4.24 21.94 2.28
N GLU A 112 3.76 22.72 1.31
CA GLU A 112 3.25 24.07 1.50
C GLU A 112 2.11 24.13 2.52
N ASN A 113 1.30 23.08 2.56
CA ASN A 113 0.18 22.99 3.48
C ASN A 113 0.64 22.91 4.96
N PHE A 114 1.88 22.48 5.20
CA PHE A 114 2.51 22.42 6.52
C PHE A 114 3.45 23.61 6.82
N ALA A 115 3.74 24.45 5.82
CA ALA A 115 4.58 25.64 5.93
C ALA A 115 3.81 26.93 6.35
N ARG A 116 2.71 26.84 7.11
CA ARG A 116 1.78 27.98 7.35
C ARG A 116 2.34 29.03 8.32
N SER A 117 2.15 30.31 7.99
CA SER A 117 2.36 31.45 8.90
C SER A 117 1.02 32.00 9.40
N GLU A 118 0.88 32.18 10.71
CA GLU A 118 -0.37 32.62 11.36
C GLU A 118 -0.11 33.81 12.31
N LYS A 119 -0.95 34.85 12.23
CA LYS A 119 -1.01 35.92 13.24
C LYS A 119 -2.10 35.54 14.22
N HIS A 120 -1.80 35.51 15.52
CA HIS A 120 -2.73 35.10 16.57
C HIS A 120 -3.34 33.71 16.29
N PRO A 121 -2.56 32.61 16.45
CA PRO A 121 -3.11 31.27 16.28
C PRO A 121 -4.37 31.14 17.14
N HIS A 122 -5.53 30.88 16.51
CA HIS A 122 -6.82 30.75 17.19
C HIS A 122 -6.87 29.54 18.14
N TRP A 123 -5.81 28.73 18.14
CA TRP A 123 -5.58 27.65 19.06
C TRP A 123 -4.40 28.01 19.98
N PRO A 124 -4.51 27.87 21.30
CA PRO A 124 -3.32 27.90 22.14
C PRO A 124 -2.36 26.81 21.62
N PRO A 125 -1.03 26.98 21.75
CA PRO A 125 -0.14 25.83 21.74
C PRO A 125 -0.74 24.77 22.69
N PRO A 126 -0.73 23.47 22.35
CA PRO A 126 -1.18 22.46 23.30
C PRO A 126 -0.47 22.73 24.64
N PRO A 127 -1.15 22.56 25.80
CA PRO A 127 -0.50 22.77 27.08
C PRO A 127 0.79 21.96 27.13
N PRO A 128 1.85 22.40 27.83
CA PRO A 128 2.85 21.46 28.30
C PRO A 128 2.13 20.52 29.27
N TRP A 129 1.56 19.44 28.73
CA TRP A 129 0.97 18.40 29.53
C TRP A 129 2.11 17.81 30.36
N LYS A 130 1.98 17.92 31.68
CA LYS A 130 2.84 17.20 32.62
C LYS A 130 2.56 15.71 32.45
N GLY A 131 3.26 15.11 31.51
CA GLY A 131 3.20 13.71 31.09
C GLY A 131 3.77 13.64 29.68
N GLU A 132 4.88 12.93 29.52
CA GLU A 132 5.75 12.85 28.34
C GLU A 132 5.03 12.95 26.98
N GLU A 133 5.47 13.96 26.22
CA GLU A 133 5.41 14.22 24.78
C GLU A 133 4.55 13.28 23.91
N ALA A 134 3.28 13.65 23.70
CA ALA A 134 2.56 13.29 22.48
C ALA A 134 2.68 14.45 21.49
N SER A 135 3.61 14.33 20.54
CA SER A 135 3.80 15.26 19.43
C SER A 135 2.83 14.89 18.29
N PHE A 136 2.14 15.89 17.73
CA PHE A 136 1.21 15.77 16.61
C PHE A 136 1.86 16.27 15.33
N GLN A 137 1.61 15.65 14.17
CA GLN A 137 1.66 16.41 12.91
C GLN A 137 0.64 17.54 13.09
N LYS A 138 1.09 18.81 13.16
CA LYS A 138 0.16 19.92 13.40
C LYS A 138 -0.80 20.04 12.20
N PRO A 139 -2.13 20.06 12.41
CA PRO A 139 -3.06 19.40 11.50
C PRO A 139 -3.53 20.25 10.32
N LEU A 140 -3.88 19.59 9.22
CA LEU A 140 -5.14 19.88 8.53
C LEU A 140 -6.30 19.65 9.50
N GLN A 141 -7.02 20.71 9.88
CA GLN A 141 -8.39 20.56 10.37
C GLN A 141 -9.36 20.99 9.26
N PRO A 142 -10.37 20.16 8.92
CA PRO A 142 -11.54 20.62 8.19
C PRO A 142 -12.27 21.66 9.05
N LEU A 143 -12.45 22.87 8.52
CA LEU A 143 -13.22 23.94 9.15
C LEU A 143 -14.67 23.47 9.41
N GLY A 144 -15.10 23.51 10.67
CA GLY A 144 -16.49 23.39 11.11
C GLY A 144 -16.69 24.19 12.42
N PRO A 145 -17.84 24.85 12.66
CA PRO A 145 -17.95 25.99 13.57
C PRO A 145 -18.01 25.61 15.06
N SER A 146 -17.49 26.53 15.88
CA SER A 146 -17.37 26.54 17.35
C SER A 146 -18.67 26.26 18.12
N HIS A 147 -18.58 25.83 19.39
CA HIS A 147 -19.24 26.48 20.56
C HIS A 147 -18.78 25.93 21.95
N THR A 148 -18.21 26.84 22.75
CA THR A 148 -18.38 27.17 24.19
C THR A 148 -18.33 26.14 25.34
N GLY A 149 -17.47 26.41 26.33
CA GLY A 149 -17.71 26.10 27.76
C GLY A 149 -16.47 26.03 28.68
N ALA A 150 -16.16 27.11 29.42
CA ALA A 150 -15.60 27.26 30.80
C ALA A 150 -14.86 26.08 31.50
N GLN A 151 -13.77 26.19 32.30
CA GLN A 151 -13.09 27.29 33.01
C GLN A 151 -11.85 26.72 33.79
N GLU A 152 -10.70 27.45 33.78
CA GLU A 152 -9.59 27.61 34.80
C GLU A 152 -8.83 26.37 35.34
N ASP A 153 -7.54 26.34 35.74
CA ASP A 153 -6.38 27.27 35.93
C ASP A 153 -5.13 26.34 36.17
N THR A 154 -3.93 26.46 35.58
CA THR A 154 -2.80 27.27 36.07
C THR A 154 -1.49 26.99 35.27
N THR A 155 -0.88 28.09 34.80
CA THR A 155 0.56 28.44 34.73
C THR A 155 1.60 27.66 33.88
N SER A 156 1.71 28.04 32.60
CA SER A 156 2.97 28.55 32.02
C SER A 156 2.66 29.59 30.94
N SER A 157 3.04 30.84 31.20
CA SER A 157 2.70 32.01 30.38
C SER A 157 3.33 31.96 28.98
N ILE A 158 2.52 31.71 27.96
CA ILE A 158 2.78 32.15 26.58
C ILE A 158 1.92 33.39 26.37
N SER A 159 2.56 34.52 26.08
CA SER A 159 1.90 35.81 25.88
C SER A 159 0.89 35.73 24.72
N GLU A 160 -0.35 36.16 24.96
CA GLU A 160 -1.29 36.54 23.90
C GLU A 160 -0.58 37.48 22.90
N GLY A 161 -0.47 37.09 21.63
CA GLY A 161 0.12 37.93 20.58
C GLY A 161 1.34 37.37 19.82
N GLN A 162 1.79 36.14 20.06
CA GLN A 162 2.90 35.59 19.27
C GLN A 162 2.46 35.17 17.86
N THR A 163 3.12 35.77 16.87
CA THR A 163 3.04 35.40 15.45
C THR A 163 3.83 34.12 15.21
N ARG A 164 3.23 33.12 14.56
CA ARG A 164 3.93 31.90 14.14
C ARG A 164 4.32 32.04 12.68
N ARG A 165 5.59 31.77 12.37
CA ARG A 165 6.06 31.67 10.98
C ARG A 165 6.09 30.21 10.54
N GLY A 166 5.92 30.02 9.24
CA GLY A 166 6.20 28.78 8.55
C GLY A 166 7.19 29.02 7.39
N TYR A 167 7.90 27.96 7.04
CA TYR A 167 8.94 27.97 6.02
C TYR A 167 8.74 26.77 5.12
N LEU A 168 8.73 27.01 3.81
CA LEU A 168 8.82 25.95 2.82
C LEU A 168 10.30 25.71 2.55
N GLN A 169 10.79 24.55 2.96
CA GLN A 169 12.17 24.14 2.77
C GLN A 169 12.27 23.19 1.59
N THR A 170 13.31 23.34 0.78
CA THR A 170 13.64 22.46 -0.35
C THR A 170 14.92 21.71 -0.02
N TYR A 171 14.87 20.40 -0.09
CA TYR A 171 16.00 19.51 0.14
C TYR A 171 16.39 18.79 -1.14
N GLN A 172 17.67 18.49 -1.26
CA GLN A 172 18.22 17.66 -2.31
C GLN A 172 18.97 16.48 -1.71
N ALA A 173 18.69 15.27 -2.18
CA ALA A 173 19.47 14.09 -1.82
C ALA A 173 20.92 14.23 -2.32
N ASN A 174 21.91 14.18 -1.43
CA ASN A 174 23.34 14.34 -1.81
C ASN A 174 24.05 13.00 -2.10
N ARG A 175 23.37 11.89 -1.79
CA ARG A 175 23.69 10.50 -2.13
C ARG A 175 22.40 9.72 -2.42
N ASP A 176 22.53 8.47 -2.82
CA ASP A 176 21.39 7.56 -2.85
C ASP A 176 20.91 7.30 -1.42
N LEU A 177 19.61 7.48 -1.18
CA LEU A 177 18.96 7.29 0.11
C LEU A 177 18.19 5.97 0.10
N HIS A 178 18.41 5.16 1.13
CA HIS A 178 17.81 3.85 1.30
C HIS A 178 16.51 3.97 2.08
N LEU A 179 15.38 3.75 1.42
CA LEU A 179 14.05 3.96 1.98
C LEU A 179 13.25 2.65 2.01
N LEU A 180 12.35 2.52 2.98
CA LEU A 180 11.39 1.42 3.02
C LEU A 180 10.03 1.94 2.55
N LEU A 181 9.54 1.49 1.39
CA LEU A 181 8.17 1.79 0.97
C LEU A 181 7.20 0.86 1.72
N ILE A 182 6.22 1.47 2.40
CA ILE A 182 5.12 0.78 3.06
C ILE A 182 3.88 0.91 2.18
N ASP A 183 3.40 -0.22 1.69
CA ASP A 183 2.28 -0.35 0.75
C ASP A 183 0.95 0.22 1.27
N GLY A 184 0.01 0.44 0.36
CA GLY A 184 -1.31 1.02 0.63
C GLY A 184 -1.26 2.49 1.04
N MET A 185 -2.40 3.01 1.51
CA MET A 185 -2.51 4.36 2.07
C MET A 185 -1.97 4.40 3.51
N SER A 186 -0.71 4.03 3.68
CA SER A 186 -0.09 3.78 4.97
C SER A 186 0.10 5.05 5.84
N ALA A 187 -0.18 6.26 5.35
CA ALA A 187 -0.27 7.46 6.18
C ALA A 187 -1.73 7.81 6.57
N ALA A 188 -2.73 7.09 6.08
CA ALA A 188 -4.13 7.37 6.36
C ALA A 188 -4.49 7.02 7.82
N LYS A 189 -4.89 8.04 8.58
CA LYS A 189 -5.28 7.92 9.99
C LYS A 189 -6.75 7.48 10.09
N THR A 190 -7.02 6.19 9.90
CA THR A 190 -8.38 5.61 9.95
C THR A 190 -8.41 4.23 10.63
N SER A 191 -9.58 3.82 11.11
CA SER A 191 -9.85 2.50 11.72
C SER A 191 -9.98 1.38 10.68
N MET A 192 -9.92 1.71 9.39
CA MET A 192 -10.14 0.79 8.27
C MET A 192 -8.97 -0.18 8.01
N GLY A 193 -7.81 0.00 8.65
CA GLY A 193 -6.67 -0.93 8.59
C GLY A 193 -5.43 -0.44 7.86
N THR A 194 -5.46 0.81 7.38
CA THR A 194 -4.37 1.47 6.65
C THR A 194 -3.06 1.54 7.45
N LEU A 195 -3.14 1.53 8.78
CA LEU A 195 -1.98 1.58 9.69
C LEU A 195 -1.53 0.22 10.21
N ASP A 196 -2.21 -0.89 9.87
CA ASP A 196 -1.91 -2.21 10.45
C ASP A 196 -0.45 -2.63 10.21
N SER A 197 0.10 -2.33 9.03
CA SER A 197 1.49 -2.63 8.64
C SER A 197 2.50 -1.96 9.58
N GLN A 198 2.22 -0.74 10.05
CA GLN A 198 3.10 -0.02 10.97
C GLN A 198 2.81 -0.38 12.42
N ASP A 199 1.56 -0.27 12.85
CA ASP A 199 1.21 -0.34 14.27
C ASP A 199 1.18 -1.78 14.79
N LEU A 200 0.68 -2.74 14.00
CA LEU A 200 0.59 -4.13 14.41
C LEU A 200 1.88 -4.90 14.09
N LEU A 201 2.41 -4.72 12.88
CA LEU A 201 3.58 -5.48 12.43
C LEU A 201 4.90 -4.80 12.79
N LEU A 202 5.22 -3.59 12.28
CA LEU A 202 6.53 -2.97 12.55
C LEU A 202 6.71 -2.62 14.03
N ARG A 203 5.65 -2.16 14.71
CA ARG A 203 5.68 -1.74 16.11
C ARG A 203 5.20 -2.82 17.08
N GLU A 204 4.88 -4.02 16.61
CA GLU A 204 4.47 -5.15 17.45
C GLU A 204 3.27 -4.83 18.35
N ASN A 205 2.21 -4.28 17.75
CA ASN A 205 0.96 -3.89 18.41
C ASN A 205 1.10 -2.76 19.45
N LYS A 206 2.11 -1.90 19.33
CA LYS A 206 2.17 -0.65 20.10
C LYS A 206 1.25 0.39 19.48
N THR A 207 -0.01 0.39 19.91
CA THR A 207 -0.97 1.47 19.68
C THR A 207 -1.08 2.28 20.98
N PHE A 208 -0.39 3.41 21.10
CA PHE A 208 -0.36 4.20 22.34
C PHE A 208 -1.68 4.94 22.61
N ARG A 209 -1.74 5.67 23.74
CA ARG A 209 -2.92 6.40 24.29
C ARG A 209 -3.62 7.35 23.32
N SER A 210 -2.93 7.83 22.28
CA SER A 210 -3.40 8.70 21.18
C SER A 210 -4.04 7.92 20.01
N GLY A 211 -3.93 6.59 20.02
CA GLY A 211 -4.48 5.69 19.01
C GLY A 211 -3.93 5.94 17.62
N ILE A 212 -4.83 6.04 16.64
CA ILE A 212 -4.54 6.25 15.21
C ILE A 212 -3.70 7.53 14.96
N TRP A 213 -3.73 8.51 15.88
CA TRP A 213 -3.10 9.82 15.73
C TRP A 213 -1.64 9.92 16.21
N ASP A 214 -1.05 8.79 16.59
CA ASP A 214 0.29 8.68 17.20
C ASP A 214 1.46 8.79 16.20
N GLU A 215 1.41 9.77 15.28
CA GLU A 215 2.35 9.86 14.15
C GLU A 215 3.82 10.00 14.56
N TRP A 216 4.10 10.79 15.60
CA TRP A 216 5.48 11.06 16.00
C TRP A 216 6.13 9.86 16.68
N GLN A 217 5.46 9.23 17.64
CA GLN A 217 6.00 8.02 18.27
C GLN A 217 6.13 6.89 17.26
N ARG A 218 5.19 6.79 16.29
CA ARG A 218 5.30 5.85 15.19
C ARG A 218 6.55 6.10 14.36
N ALA A 219 6.79 7.35 13.96
CA ALA A 219 7.98 7.74 13.22
C ALA A 219 9.26 7.47 14.03
N GLU A 220 9.29 7.80 15.32
CA GLU A 220 10.44 7.54 16.20
C GLU A 220 10.74 6.04 16.32
N ASP A 221 9.72 5.23 16.65
CA ASP A 221 9.84 3.77 16.80
C ASP A 221 10.36 3.12 15.51
N ILE A 222 9.80 3.51 14.36
CA ILE A 222 10.17 2.96 13.05
C ILE A 222 11.56 3.45 12.65
N CYS A 223 11.87 4.74 12.79
CA CYS A 223 13.19 5.29 12.47
C CYS A 223 14.31 4.63 13.28
N SER A 224 14.09 4.43 14.58
CA SER A 224 15.02 3.72 15.46
C SER A 224 15.27 2.29 14.96
N MET A 225 14.20 1.58 14.58
CA MET A 225 14.30 0.20 14.10
C MET A 225 14.97 0.09 12.72
N ILE A 226 14.62 0.93 11.75
CA ILE A 226 15.14 0.82 10.38
C ILE A 226 16.57 1.36 10.24
N ALA A 227 17.03 2.20 11.17
CA ALA A 227 18.42 2.61 11.25
C ALA A 227 19.36 1.39 11.40
N ASP A 228 18.96 0.40 12.23
CA ASP A 228 19.69 -0.88 12.36
C ASP A 228 19.69 -1.72 11.08
N TRP A 229 18.82 -1.40 10.12
CA TRP A 229 18.73 -2.07 8.82
C TRP A 229 19.50 -1.30 7.74
N GLY A 230 20.09 -0.14 8.07
CA GLY A 230 20.81 0.73 7.14
C GLY A 230 19.89 1.55 6.23
N TYR A 231 18.70 1.92 6.72
CA TYR A 231 17.75 2.77 6.00
C TYR A 231 17.77 4.19 6.56
N ASP A 232 17.56 5.16 5.67
CA ASP A 232 17.52 6.58 5.98
C ASP A 232 16.10 7.07 6.32
N GLY A 233 15.07 6.27 6.01
CA GLY A 233 13.67 6.64 6.17
C GLY A 233 12.71 5.64 5.57
N PHE A 234 11.42 5.98 5.57
CA PHE A 234 10.37 5.18 4.95
C PHE A 234 9.37 6.05 4.19
N ILE A 235 8.83 5.49 3.10
CA ILE A 235 7.83 6.12 2.25
C ILE A 235 6.46 5.54 2.61
N ARG A 236 5.46 6.41 2.70
CA ARG A 236 4.06 6.04 2.91
C ARG A 236 3.13 7.04 2.22
N ASP A 237 1.87 6.67 2.08
CA ASP A 237 0.92 7.38 1.21
C ASP A 237 -0.32 7.89 1.96
N GLU A 238 -0.67 9.15 1.71
CA GLU A 238 -1.97 9.77 2.01
C GLU A 238 -2.52 10.46 0.75
N ILE A 239 -2.82 11.76 0.78
CA ILE A 239 -2.99 12.53 -0.47
C ILE A 239 -1.60 12.91 -1.01
N GLY A 240 -1.00 12.00 -1.75
CA GLY A 240 0.40 12.09 -2.15
C GLY A 240 1.32 11.30 -1.20
N PHE A 241 2.53 11.05 -1.69
CA PHE A 241 3.53 10.30 -0.94
C PHE A 241 4.33 11.22 -0.02
N GLU A 242 4.53 10.76 1.21
CA GLU A 242 5.45 11.36 2.16
C GLU A 242 6.62 10.41 2.45
N VAL A 243 7.79 10.99 2.74
CA VAL A 243 8.95 10.31 3.28
C VAL A 243 9.14 10.76 4.70
N VAL A 244 9.05 9.84 5.65
CA VAL A 244 9.53 10.07 7.00
C VAL A 244 11.03 9.81 6.98
N TYR A 245 11.81 10.89 6.95
CA TYR A 245 13.26 10.83 6.86
C TYR A 245 13.84 10.95 8.27
N CYS A 246 14.74 10.04 8.64
CA CYS A 246 15.05 9.78 10.05
C CYS A 246 16.15 10.68 10.64
N ASP A 247 17.04 11.21 9.81
CA ASP A 247 18.15 12.04 10.27
C ASP A 247 18.56 13.09 9.23
N PHE A 248 18.01 14.30 9.36
CA PHE A 248 18.28 15.44 8.49
C PHE A 248 19.71 15.98 8.56
N SER A 249 20.54 15.50 9.50
CA SER A 249 21.96 15.89 9.56
C SER A 249 22.82 15.21 8.48
N GLN A 250 22.28 14.23 7.78
CA GLN A 250 22.97 13.45 6.75
C GLN A 250 22.11 13.21 5.52
N GLY A 251 22.75 12.96 4.38
CA GLY A 251 22.11 12.53 3.13
C GLY A 251 21.31 13.60 2.38
N LEU A 252 21.03 14.75 2.99
CA LEU A 252 20.29 15.86 2.40
C LEU A 252 21.07 17.17 2.47
N ASP A 253 20.99 17.96 1.39
CA ASP A 253 21.43 19.35 1.36
C ASP A 253 20.20 20.27 1.39
N LEU A 254 20.17 21.24 2.32
CA LEU A 254 19.15 22.31 2.30
C LEU A 254 19.46 23.26 1.14
N ILE A 255 18.61 23.27 0.11
CA ILE A 255 18.75 24.14 -1.06
C ILE A 255 18.13 25.52 -0.81
N SER A 256 16.93 25.55 -0.23
CA SER A 256 16.22 26.79 0.05
C SER A 256 15.33 26.68 1.28
N SER A 257 15.10 27.81 1.95
CA SER A 257 14.17 27.94 3.07
C SER A 257 13.40 29.25 2.93
N THR A 258 12.19 29.13 2.38
CA THR A 258 11.36 30.27 1.98
C THR A 258 10.29 30.52 3.02
N ARG A 259 10.33 31.70 3.65
CA ARG A 259 9.31 32.12 4.62
C ARG A 259 7.95 32.28 3.92
N SER A 260 6.91 31.67 4.47
CA SER A 260 5.55 31.82 3.94
C SER A 260 4.90 33.15 4.33
N PHE A 261 3.99 33.62 3.48
CA PHE A 261 3.11 34.74 3.80
C PHE A 261 2.16 34.38 4.93
N PHE A 262 1.80 35.37 5.76
CA PHE A 262 0.69 35.19 6.68
C PHE A 262 -0.59 34.97 5.90
N GLN A 263 -1.53 34.23 6.49
CA GLN A 263 -2.80 33.91 5.84
C GLN A 263 -3.57 35.15 5.37
N GLU A 264 -3.61 36.21 6.18
CA GLU A 264 -4.24 37.50 5.85
C GLU A 264 -3.57 38.25 4.69
N ASP A 265 -2.27 37.99 4.47
CA ASP A 265 -1.47 38.69 3.47
C ASP A 265 -1.49 37.96 2.11
N LYS A 266 -2.12 36.78 2.02
CA LYS A 266 -2.27 36.04 0.76
C LYS A 266 -3.48 36.56 -0.01
N MET A 267 -3.33 36.75 -1.32
CA MET A 267 -4.46 36.99 -2.21
C MET A 267 -5.18 35.66 -2.52
N GLY A 268 -6.49 35.58 -2.27
CA GLY A 268 -7.33 34.41 -2.51
C GLY A 268 -8.01 33.87 -1.24
N ASP A 269 -9.08 33.09 -1.42
CA ASP A 269 -9.93 32.56 -0.34
C ASP A 269 -9.60 31.11 0.06
N TRP A 270 -8.44 30.60 -0.37
CA TRP A 270 -7.98 29.21 -0.15
C TRP A 270 -8.80 28.12 -0.85
N SER A 271 -9.83 28.47 -1.62
CA SER A 271 -10.67 27.52 -2.37
C SER A 271 -9.86 26.57 -3.25
N LEU A 272 -8.74 27.06 -3.79
CA LEU A 272 -7.87 26.31 -4.69
C LEU A 272 -6.89 25.37 -3.98
N VAL A 273 -6.69 25.45 -2.66
CA VAL A 273 -5.59 24.69 -2.04
C VAL A 273 -5.81 23.19 -2.12
N LEU A 274 -7.01 22.71 -1.82
CA LEU A 274 -7.33 21.30 -1.97
C LEU A 274 -7.26 20.88 -3.44
N TRP A 275 -7.80 21.70 -4.34
CA TRP A 275 -7.73 21.46 -5.78
C TRP A 275 -6.30 21.29 -6.29
N GLN A 276 -5.39 22.20 -5.92
CA GLN A 276 -3.98 22.14 -6.31
C GLN A 276 -3.29 20.89 -5.77
N TRP A 277 -3.56 20.55 -4.52
CA TRP A 277 -3.00 19.35 -3.91
C TRP A 277 -3.53 18.07 -4.58
N VAL A 278 -4.82 17.98 -4.85
CA VAL A 278 -5.41 16.86 -5.59
C VAL A 278 -4.79 16.73 -6.97
N ARG A 279 -4.54 17.85 -7.69
CA ARG A 279 -3.84 17.80 -8.98
C ARG A 279 -2.41 17.27 -8.83
N ALA A 280 -1.66 17.79 -7.87
CA ALA A 280 -0.28 17.38 -7.64
C ALA A 280 -0.16 15.90 -7.22
N ALA A 281 -1.06 15.43 -6.36
CA ALA A 281 -1.14 14.02 -5.98
C ALA A 281 -1.64 13.14 -7.15
N GLY A 282 -2.60 13.64 -7.95
CA GLY A 282 -3.12 12.97 -9.13
C GLY A 282 -2.07 12.75 -10.22
N ASP A 283 -1.07 13.64 -10.33
CA ASP A 283 0.12 13.44 -11.19
C ASP A 283 0.98 12.24 -10.77
N ARG A 284 0.69 11.61 -9.63
CA ARG A 284 1.34 10.39 -9.13
C ARG A 284 0.48 9.14 -9.27
N TYR A 285 -0.68 9.20 -9.93
CA TYR A 285 -1.55 8.04 -10.15
C TYR A 285 -0.86 6.88 -10.84
N ASP A 286 0.09 7.16 -11.74
CA ASP A 286 0.86 6.16 -12.47
C ASP A 286 2.23 5.85 -11.83
N GLY A 287 2.54 6.46 -10.69
CA GLY A 287 3.80 6.26 -9.96
C GLY A 287 4.41 7.55 -9.43
N ILE A 288 5.26 7.45 -8.42
CA ILE A 288 6.19 8.53 -8.01
C ILE A 288 7.12 8.81 -9.20
N SER A 289 6.68 9.73 -10.06
CA SER A 289 7.07 9.86 -11.46
C SER A 289 8.59 9.96 -11.65
N ASN A 290 9.12 9.16 -12.58
CA ASN A 290 10.40 9.39 -13.26
C ASN A 290 11.65 9.33 -12.38
N ASP A 291 12.11 8.12 -12.05
CA ASP A 291 13.41 7.86 -11.40
C ASP A 291 13.62 8.47 -10.01
N ARG A 292 12.64 9.17 -9.43
CA ARG A 292 12.75 9.73 -8.07
C ARG A 292 12.79 8.66 -6.99
N VAL A 293 12.20 7.50 -7.29
CA VAL A 293 12.26 6.31 -6.42
C VAL A 293 12.39 5.08 -7.29
N ARG A 294 13.36 4.23 -6.96
CA ARG A 294 13.53 2.90 -7.55
C ARG A 294 13.13 1.85 -6.53
N ILE A 295 12.12 1.05 -6.81
CA ILE A 295 11.58 0.04 -5.90
C ILE A 295 12.22 -1.33 -6.22
N ASP A 296 12.80 -1.98 -5.21
CA ASP A 296 13.42 -3.30 -5.32
C ASP A 296 12.41 -4.41 -5.02
N LEU A 297 11.60 -4.76 -6.02
CA LEU A 297 10.61 -5.83 -5.90
C LEU A 297 11.23 -7.22 -5.70
N SER A 298 12.49 -7.41 -6.13
CA SER A 298 13.26 -8.63 -5.85
C SER A 298 13.64 -8.78 -4.38
N SER A 299 13.38 -7.76 -3.55
CA SER A 299 13.50 -7.81 -2.08
C SER A 299 12.18 -7.48 -1.37
N MET A 300 11.04 -7.56 -2.07
CA MET A 300 9.71 -7.35 -1.50
C MET A 300 9.41 -8.40 -0.43
N VAL A 301 8.81 -7.97 0.68
CA VAL A 301 8.20 -8.84 1.68
C VAL A 301 6.74 -8.45 1.81
N SER A 302 5.83 -9.40 1.68
CA SER A 302 4.40 -9.16 1.80
C SER A 302 3.76 -10.16 2.74
N GLY A 303 2.83 -9.70 3.58
CA GLY A 303 2.01 -10.59 4.42
C GLY A 303 1.29 -11.66 3.60
N PHE A 304 0.98 -11.39 2.32
CA PHE A 304 0.37 -12.34 1.39
C PHE A 304 1.25 -13.55 1.04
N PHE A 305 2.56 -13.47 1.28
CA PHE A 305 3.47 -14.61 1.13
C PHE A 305 3.36 -15.62 2.27
N PHE A 306 2.69 -15.27 3.37
CA PHE A 306 2.63 -16.07 4.60
C PHE A 306 1.26 -16.72 4.80
N PRO A 307 1.19 -17.84 5.54
CA PRO A 307 -0.07 -18.53 5.83
C PRO A 307 -0.81 -17.88 7.00
N ILE A 308 -1.16 -16.60 6.87
CA ILE A 308 -1.88 -15.83 7.90
C ILE A 308 -3.34 -15.61 7.53
N ASN A 309 -4.19 -15.38 8.54
CA ASN A 309 -5.54 -14.89 8.31
C ASN A 309 -5.51 -13.41 7.91
N ILE A 310 -6.15 -13.08 6.79
CA ILE A 310 -6.20 -11.72 6.22
C ILE A 310 -7.64 -11.19 6.12
N SER A 311 -8.60 -11.90 6.73
CA SER A 311 -10.03 -11.54 6.68
C SER A 311 -10.27 -10.17 7.27
N SER A 312 -11.40 -9.55 6.92
CA SER A 312 -11.80 -8.31 7.58
C SER A 312 -12.07 -8.51 9.07
N THR A 313 -11.66 -7.52 9.87
CA THR A 313 -12.02 -7.41 11.29
C THR A 313 -13.26 -6.54 11.49
N ILE A 314 -13.87 -6.03 10.42
CA ILE A 314 -15.07 -5.17 10.42
C ILE A 314 -16.18 -5.92 9.68
N PRO A 315 -17.19 -6.48 10.38
CA PRO A 315 -18.24 -7.30 9.77
C PRO A 315 -18.99 -6.62 8.62
N GLU A 316 -19.22 -5.31 8.72
CA GLU A 316 -19.93 -4.51 7.72
C GLU A 316 -19.07 -4.18 6.48
N ARG A 317 -17.77 -4.45 6.54
CA ARG A 317 -16.79 -4.20 5.47
C ARG A 317 -15.96 -5.45 5.20
N PRO A 318 -16.57 -6.53 4.66
CA PRO A 318 -15.86 -7.77 4.35
C PRO A 318 -14.80 -7.59 3.23
N ASP A 319 -14.88 -6.49 2.50
CA ASP A 319 -13.91 -6.06 1.49
C ASP A 319 -12.56 -5.59 2.07
N LEU A 320 -12.52 -5.21 3.35
CA LEU A 320 -11.32 -4.67 3.99
C LEU A 320 -10.45 -5.78 4.57
N GLU A 321 -9.47 -6.21 3.80
CA GLU A 321 -8.47 -7.16 4.28
C GLU A 321 -7.59 -6.52 5.37
N ARG A 322 -7.28 -7.28 6.43
CA ARG A 322 -6.59 -6.75 7.61
C ARG A 322 -5.43 -7.64 8.03
N LEU A 323 -4.27 -7.03 8.26
CA LEU A 323 -3.19 -7.69 9.01
C LEU A 323 -3.63 -7.94 10.46
N GLY A 324 -4.55 -7.12 10.99
CA GLY A 324 -5.14 -7.31 12.32
C GLY A 324 -5.96 -8.59 12.52
N ALA A 325 -6.24 -9.36 11.46
CA ALA A 325 -6.86 -10.67 11.59
C ALA A 325 -5.84 -11.79 11.92
N ALA A 326 -4.54 -11.53 11.73
CA ALA A 326 -3.46 -12.44 12.10
C ALA A 326 -3.12 -12.32 13.60
N SER A 327 -2.52 -13.36 14.17
CA SER A 327 -2.00 -13.29 15.54
C SER A 327 -0.74 -12.41 15.62
N LEU A 328 -0.51 -11.77 16.77
CA LEU A 328 0.67 -10.93 16.98
C LEU A 328 1.96 -11.73 16.77
N GLU A 329 2.00 -12.98 17.22
CA GLU A 329 3.17 -13.82 17.04
C GLU A 329 3.47 -14.12 15.55
N GLU A 330 2.43 -14.24 14.70
CA GLU A 330 2.62 -14.35 13.25
C GLU A 330 3.15 -13.05 12.64
N LEU A 331 2.64 -11.90 13.07
CA LEU A 331 3.14 -10.59 12.61
C LEU A 331 4.60 -10.37 13.01
N VAL A 332 5.00 -10.81 14.22
CA VAL A 332 6.39 -10.78 14.69
C VAL A 332 7.28 -11.69 13.83
N ASP A 333 6.81 -12.88 13.46
CA ASP A 333 7.54 -13.76 12.53
C ASP A 333 7.77 -13.07 11.16
N ILE A 334 6.77 -12.37 10.64
CA ILE A 334 6.89 -11.59 9.38
C ILE A 334 7.87 -10.42 9.55
N LYS A 335 7.80 -9.67 10.66
CA LYS A 335 8.75 -8.59 10.96
C LYS A 335 10.19 -9.10 11.02
N HIS A 336 10.43 -10.25 11.65
CA HIS A 336 11.76 -10.86 11.70
C HIS A 336 12.27 -11.25 10.31
N TYR A 337 11.40 -11.81 9.46
CA TYR A 337 11.74 -12.11 8.07
C TYR A 337 12.04 -10.82 7.28
N LEU A 338 11.21 -9.79 7.44
CA LEU A 338 11.43 -8.47 6.85
C LEU A 338 12.79 -7.89 7.24
N ALA A 339 13.14 -7.91 8.53
CA ALA A 339 14.43 -7.42 9.01
C ALA A 339 15.62 -8.18 8.37
N GLN A 340 15.50 -9.49 8.17
CA GLN A 340 16.53 -10.30 7.51
C GLN A 340 16.73 -9.90 6.05
N VAL A 341 15.62 -9.72 5.31
CA VAL A 341 15.65 -9.28 3.90
C VAL A 341 16.13 -7.84 3.78
N ALA A 342 15.66 -6.94 4.65
CA ALA A 342 15.97 -5.53 4.64
C ALA A 342 17.49 -5.26 4.80
N LYS A 343 18.18 -6.07 5.61
CA LYS A 343 19.62 -6.02 5.85
C LYS A 343 20.48 -6.56 4.69
N GLN A 344 19.88 -7.22 3.70
CA GLN A 344 20.61 -7.66 2.52
C GLN A 344 20.83 -6.51 1.52
N PRO A 345 21.88 -6.57 0.69
CA PRO A 345 22.05 -5.65 -0.43
C PRO A 345 20.83 -5.63 -1.35
N ARG A 346 20.48 -4.44 -1.85
CA ARG A 346 19.41 -4.27 -2.85
C ARG A 346 19.77 -5.04 -4.12
N ARG A 347 18.78 -5.71 -4.71
CA ARG A 347 19.00 -6.66 -5.81
C ARG A 347 18.62 -6.07 -7.15
N PHE A 348 17.39 -5.57 -7.28
CA PHE A 348 16.82 -5.12 -8.56
C PHE A 348 16.94 -6.18 -9.68
N THR A 349 16.86 -7.47 -9.33
CA THR A 349 17.10 -8.60 -10.24
C THR A 349 16.05 -8.66 -11.36
N VAL A 350 14.80 -8.40 -11.02
CA VAL A 350 13.68 -8.42 -11.96
C VAL A 350 12.81 -7.18 -11.75
N ASP A 351 12.52 -6.48 -12.84
CA ASP A 351 11.51 -5.43 -12.88
C ASP A 351 10.10 -6.06 -12.95
N TRP A 352 9.60 -6.56 -11.83
CA TRP A 352 8.29 -7.24 -11.80
C TRP A 352 7.12 -6.31 -12.15
N GLN A 353 7.21 -5.01 -11.84
CA GLN A 353 6.15 -4.06 -12.12
C GLN A 353 6.15 -3.65 -13.60
N GLY A 354 7.20 -2.98 -14.08
CA GLY A 354 7.23 -2.43 -15.44
C GLY A 354 7.43 -3.47 -16.53
N ALA A 355 8.26 -4.48 -16.27
CA ALA A 355 8.65 -5.45 -17.29
C ALA A 355 7.75 -6.68 -17.38
N VAL A 356 6.84 -6.88 -16.43
CA VAL A 356 5.96 -8.06 -16.37
C VAL A 356 4.51 -7.64 -16.13
N VAL A 357 4.19 -7.10 -14.95
CA VAL A 357 2.81 -6.81 -14.55
C VAL A 357 2.16 -5.75 -15.45
N ASP A 358 2.84 -4.65 -15.75
CA ASP A 358 2.32 -3.60 -16.63
C ASP A 358 2.09 -4.09 -18.05
N LEU A 359 2.96 -4.96 -18.58
CA LEU A 359 2.76 -5.55 -19.90
C LEU A 359 1.54 -6.47 -19.94
N ILE A 360 1.26 -7.18 -18.86
CA ILE A 360 0.05 -8.00 -18.70
C ILE A 360 -1.19 -7.08 -18.65
N VAL A 361 -1.21 -6.09 -17.76
CA VAL A 361 -2.34 -5.15 -17.64
C VAL A 361 -2.60 -4.46 -18.98
N ASN A 362 -1.58 -3.89 -19.63
CA ASN A 362 -1.70 -3.23 -20.92
C ASN A 362 -2.22 -4.15 -22.04
N ARG A 363 -1.90 -5.45 -22.00
CA ARG A 363 -2.38 -6.41 -22.99
C ARG A 363 -3.85 -6.77 -22.79
N TYR A 364 -4.26 -6.97 -21.54
CA TYR A 364 -5.49 -7.68 -21.21
C TYR A 364 -6.59 -6.79 -20.64
N ALA A 365 -6.28 -5.67 -19.98
CA ALA A 365 -7.23 -4.95 -19.14
C ALA A 365 -8.44 -4.42 -19.93
N ASP A 366 -8.18 -3.64 -20.96
CA ASP A 366 -9.24 -3.03 -21.77
C ASP A 366 -10.06 -4.08 -22.53
N ARG A 367 -9.40 -5.15 -23.00
CA ARG A 367 -10.06 -6.23 -23.75
C ARG A 367 -11.01 -7.03 -22.85
N ILE A 368 -10.53 -7.42 -21.67
CA ILE A 368 -11.33 -8.16 -20.69
C ILE A 368 -12.50 -7.28 -20.21
N ALA A 369 -12.26 -6.00 -19.93
CA ALA A 369 -13.32 -5.07 -19.56
C ALA A 369 -14.37 -4.91 -20.67
N HIS A 370 -13.94 -4.69 -21.91
CA HIS A 370 -14.82 -4.58 -23.07
C HIS A 370 -15.67 -5.85 -23.24
N MET A 371 -15.05 -7.04 -23.17
CA MET A 371 -15.74 -8.33 -23.23
C MET A 371 -16.74 -8.55 -22.08
N ALA A 372 -16.56 -7.88 -20.94
CA ALA A 372 -17.44 -7.99 -19.78
C ALA A 372 -18.65 -7.05 -19.82
N THR A 373 -18.66 -6.07 -20.73
CA THR A 373 -19.79 -5.13 -20.89
C THR A 373 -21.09 -5.83 -21.28
N GLU A 374 -22.23 -5.27 -20.89
CA GLU A 374 -23.54 -5.87 -21.17
C GLU A 374 -23.91 -5.77 -22.66
N ASP A 375 -23.53 -4.66 -23.30
CA ASP A 375 -23.93 -4.27 -24.65
C ASP A 375 -23.00 -4.77 -25.77
N ILE A 376 -21.87 -5.43 -25.45
CA ILE A 376 -20.99 -6.00 -26.47
C ILE A 376 -21.73 -7.00 -27.37
N SER A 377 -21.61 -6.80 -28.69
CA SER A 377 -22.16 -7.70 -29.70
C SER A 377 -21.44 -9.05 -29.71
N THR A 378 -22.11 -10.11 -30.14
CA THR A 378 -21.49 -11.45 -30.31
C THR A 378 -20.24 -11.39 -31.19
N ASP A 379 -20.29 -10.66 -32.29
CA ASP A 379 -19.17 -10.55 -33.22
C ASP A 379 -17.98 -9.82 -32.57
N HIS A 380 -18.20 -8.71 -31.86
CA HIS A 380 -17.12 -8.00 -31.14
C HIS A 380 -16.54 -8.83 -30.00
N PHE A 381 -17.38 -9.53 -29.23
CA PHE A 381 -16.93 -10.41 -28.15
C PHE A 381 -15.99 -11.51 -28.68
N ILE A 382 -16.39 -12.17 -29.77
CA ILE A 382 -15.56 -13.23 -30.39
C ILE A 382 -14.26 -12.63 -30.94
N GLN A 383 -14.31 -11.45 -31.56
CA GLN A 383 -13.11 -10.78 -32.08
C GLN A 383 -12.09 -10.43 -30.97
N GLU A 384 -12.54 -9.91 -29.83
CA GLU A 384 -11.64 -9.64 -28.70
C GLU A 384 -11.02 -10.93 -28.16
N LEU A 385 -11.84 -11.98 -28.00
CA LEU A 385 -11.37 -13.30 -27.57
C LEU A 385 -10.31 -13.87 -28.53
N GLU A 386 -10.58 -13.84 -29.84
CA GLU A 386 -9.64 -14.31 -30.86
C GLU A 386 -8.37 -13.45 -30.90
N GLY A 387 -8.49 -12.14 -30.71
CA GLY A 387 -7.38 -11.22 -30.58
C GLY A 387 -6.43 -11.54 -29.42
N ILE A 388 -6.95 -12.17 -28.36
CA ILE A 388 -6.14 -12.71 -27.26
C ILE A 388 -5.56 -14.08 -27.62
N ALA A 389 -6.39 -15.00 -28.11
CA ALA A 389 -6.04 -16.42 -28.19
C ALA A 389 -5.16 -16.79 -29.40
N LEU A 390 -5.41 -16.21 -30.58
CA LEU A 390 -4.83 -16.70 -31.83
C LEU A 390 -3.31 -16.55 -31.90
N GLY A 391 -2.71 -15.59 -31.18
CA GLY A 391 -1.27 -15.42 -31.11
C GLY A 391 -0.49 -16.59 -30.47
N TYR A 392 -1.20 -17.54 -29.85
CA TYR A 392 -0.58 -18.68 -29.16
C TYR A 392 -0.87 -20.05 -29.80
N ILE A 393 -1.67 -20.08 -30.87
CA ILE A 393 -2.08 -21.31 -31.56
C ILE A 393 -1.33 -21.39 -32.89
N ASN A 394 -0.84 -22.58 -33.25
CA ASN A 394 -0.31 -22.78 -34.60
C ASN A 394 -1.44 -22.74 -35.64
N ALA A 395 -1.19 -22.07 -36.77
CA ALA A 395 -2.10 -22.16 -37.92
C ALA A 395 -2.13 -23.62 -38.44
N PRO A 396 -3.23 -24.05 -39.07
CA PRO A 396 -3.26 -25.33 -39.77
C PRO A 396 -2.19 -25.37 -40.88
N ASP A 397 -1.59 -26.54 -41.11
CA ASP A 397 -0.65 -26.75 -42.20
C ASP A 397 -1.35 -26.50 -43.56
N GLU A 398 -0.69 -25.79 -44.47
CA GLU A 398 -1.10 -25.64 -45.87
C GLU A 398 -0.45 -26.72 -46.75
N ASP A 399 -1.03 -27.02 -47.92
CA ASP A 399 -0.54 -28.07 -48.83
C ASP A 399 0.92 -27.85 -49.30
N ASP A 400 1.42 -26.61 -49.21
CA ASP A 400 2.80 -26.22 -49.55
C ASP A 400 3.77 -26.22 -48.35
N ASP A 401 3.29 -26.50 -47.13
CA ASP A 401 4.14 -26.64 -45.95
C ASP A 401 4.96 -27.93 -46.06
N SER A 402 6.22 -27.80 -46.48
CA SER A 402 7.14 -28.94 -46.70
C SER A 402 7.12 -29.91 -45.52
N GLU A 403 6.95 -31.21 -45.80
CA GLU A 403 6.80 -32.40 -44.92
C GLU A 403 7.89 -32.55 -43.81
N THR A 404 8.12 -31.53 -43.01
CA THR A 404 9.01 -31.56 -41.83
C THR A 404 8.22 -31.56 -40.52
N GLY A 405 6.88 -31.46 -40.60
CA GLY A 405 6.00 -31.52 -39.44
C GLY A 405 5.68 -32.96 -39.03
N GLY A 406 6.27 -33.41 -37.91
CA GLY A 406 5.81 -34.62 -37.24
C GLY A 406 4.31 -34.55 -36.90
N ALA A 407 3.65 -35.71 -36.85
CA ALA A 407 2.21 -35.86 -36.66
C ALA A 407 1.55 -34.78 -35.79
N TYR A 408 0.76 -33.90 -36.42
CA TYR A 408 -0.03 -32.84 -35.78
C TYR A 408 -0.99 -33.45 -34.74
N ASN A 409 -0.62 -33.40 -33.45
CA ASN A 409 -1.47 -33.93 -32.38
C ASN A 409 -2.43 -32.85 -31.89
N LYS A 410 -3.59 -32.76 -32.56
CA LYS A 410 -4.69 -31.83 -32.27
C LYS A 410 -5.16 -31.85 -30.81
N ALA A 411 -5.00 -32.96 -30.08
CA ALA A 411 -5.42 -33.08 -28.69
C ALA A 411 -4.50 -32.31 -27.70
N ASN A 412 -3.23 -32.12 -28.05
CA ASN A 412 -2.25 -31.42 -27.21
C ASN A 412 -2.13 -29.92 -27.54
N GLU A 413 -2.64 -29.47 -28.67
CA GLU A 413 -2.41 -28.09 -29.15
C GLU A 413 -3.03 -27.03 -28.23
N THR A 414 -4.25 -27.24 -27.71
CA THR A 414 -4.86 -26.30 -26.75
C THR A 414 -4.03 -26.18 -25.47
N MET A 415 -3.51 -27.30 -24.95
CA MET A 415 -2.67 -27.30 -23.76
C MET A 415 -1.33 -26.60 -24.01
N VAL A 416 -0.73 -26.83 -25.19
CA VAL A 416 0.49 -26.13 -25.62
C VAL A 416 0.25 -24.63 -25.77
N ALA A 417 -0.88 -24.22 -26.36
CA ALA A 417 -1.26 -22.82 -26.52
C ALA A 417 -1.52 -22.12 -25.17
N VAL A 418 -2.20 -22.79 -24.24
CA VAL A 418 -2.34 -22.31 -22.85
C VAL A 418 -0.96 -22.13 -22.21
N HIS A 419 -0.06 -23.11 -22.34
CA HIS A 419 1.29 -23.00 -21.79
C HIS A 419 2.07 -21.82 -22.39
N ARG A 420 2.04 -21.64 -23.73
CA ARG A 420 2.68 -20.49 -24.40
C ARG A 420 2.11 -19.16 -23.90
N CYS A 421 0.79 -19.06 -23.80
CA CYS A 421 0.10 -17.88 -23.28
C CYS A 421 0.52 -17.57 -21.83
N THR A 422 0.57 -18.59 -20.97
CA THR A 422 0.94 -18.42 -19.55
C THR A 422 2.37 -17.91 -19.39
N GLN A 423 3.29 -18.37 -20.24
CA GLN A 423 4.72 -18.09 -20.10
C GLN A 423 5.17 -16.78 -20.79
N HIS A 424 4.38 -16.27 -21.74
CA HIS A 424 4.79 -15.20 -22.66
C HIS A 424 5.41 -13.98 -21.94
N TYR A 425 4.69 -13.41 -20.98
CA TYR A 425 5.14 -12.22 -20.24
C TYR A 425 6.17 -12.53 -19.13
N LEU A 426 6.35 -13.80 -18.78
CA LEU A 426 7.32 -14.26 -17.77
C LEU A 426 8.71 -14.54 -18.39
N HIS A 427 8.82 -14.63 -19.71
CA HIS A 427 10.10 -14.92 -20.35
C HIS A 427 11.21 -13.91 -20.01
N ARG A 428 10.87 -12.64 -19.83
CA ARG A 428 11.85 -11.61 -19.45
C ARG A 428 12.44 -11.86 -18.06
N SER A 429 11.64 -12.32 -17.09
CA SER A 429 12.15 -12.64 -15.75
C SER A 429 13.02 -13.90 -15.75
N TYR A 430 12.81 -14.83 -16.68
CA TYR A 430 13.64 -16.03 -16.79
C TYR A 430 15.08 -15.78 -17.21
N ALA A 431 15.37 -14.63 -17.83
CA ALA A 431 16.74 -14.26 -18.19
C ALA A 431 17.68 -14.18 -16.97
N SER A 432 17.14 -13.82 -15.79
CA SER A 432 17.87 -13.74 -14.52
C SER A 432 17.46 -14.83 -13.52
N ARG A 433 16.86 -15.93 -13.98
CA ARG A 433 16.30 -16.98 -13.09
C ARG A 433 17.29 -17.58 -12.11
N SER A 434 18.56 -17.70 -12.49
CA SER A 434 19.62 -18.20 -11.60
C SER A 434 19.97 -17.25 -10.46
N GLU A 435 19.54 -15.99 -10.54
CA GLU A 435 19.84 -14.93 -9.57
C GLU A 435 18.62 -14.56 -8.71
N TRP A 436 17.49 -15.23 -8.93
CA TRP A 436 16.24 -14.98 -8.22
C TRP A 436 16.41 -15.14 -6.71
N SER A 437 15.83 -14.19 -5.99
CA SER A 437 15.61 -14.29 -4.56
C SER A 437 14.41 -15.19 -4.25
N ALA A 438 14.22 -15.51 -2.96
CA ALA A 438 12.99 -16.14 -2.51
C ALA A 438 11.75 -15.29 -2.85
N SER A 439 11.85 -13.96 -2.79
CA SER A 439 10.76 -13.05 -3.19
C SER A 439 10.46 -13.17 -4.68
N ASP A 440 11.48 -13.25 -5.54
CA ASP A 440 11.28 -13.43 -6.98
C ASP A 440 10.54 -14.75 -7.29
N GLU A 441 10.85 -15.85 -6.60
CA GLU A 441 10.16 -17.13 -6.75
C GLU A 441 8.67 -17.05 -6.34
N LEU A 442 8.37 -16.32 -5.25
CA LEU A 442 7.00 -16.14 -4.75
C LEU A 442 6.18 -15.24 -5.68
N ILE A 443 6.78 -14.14 -6.15
CA ILE A 443 6.18 -13.23 -7.13
C ILE A 443 5.91 -13.98 -8.44
N HIS A 444 6.88 -14.75 -8.93
CA HIS A 444 6.70 -15.60 -10.11
C HIS A 444 5.53 -16.56 -9.94
N THR A 445 5.44 -17.24 -8.79
CA THR A 445 4.36 -18.18 -8.49
C THR A 445 2.99 -17.50 -8.55
N ALA A 446 2.86 -16.30 -7.95
CA ALA A 446 1.64 -15.51 -8.00
C ALA A 446 1.27 -15.12 -9.44
N ILE A 447 2.18 -14.47 -10.17
CA ILE A 447 1.91 -13.98 -11.53
C ILE A 447 1.65 -15.14 -12.50
N SER A 448 2.39 -16.24 -12.40
CA SER A 448 2.15 -17.43 -13.21
C SER A 448 0.77 -18.03 -12.96
N SER A 449 0.26 -17.98 -11.72
CA SER A 449 -1.08 -18.47 -11.38
C SER A 449 -2.17 -17.58 -11.99
N ILE A 450 -1.97 -16.26 -12.02
CA ILE A 450 -2.85 -15.30 -12.71
C ILE A 450 -2.87 -15.58 -14.21
N MET A 451 -1.69 -15.69 -14.82
CA MET A 451 -1.56 -15.95 -16.24
C MET A 451 -2.17 -17.30 -16.64
N GLU A 452 -1.99 -18.34 -15.83
CA GLU A 452 -2.63 -19.64 -16.04
C GLU A 452 -4.16 -19.53 -15.99
N GLY A 453 -4.70 -18.77 -15.04
CA GLY A 453 -6.14 -18.48 -14.94
C GLY A 453 -6.68 -17.77 -16.18
N ILE A 454 -6.08 -16.64 -16.56
CA ILE A 454 -6.50 -15.84 -17.73
C ILE A 454 -6.45 -16.71 -19.00
N CYS A 455 -5.31 -17.34 -19.26
CA CYS A 455 -5.10 -18.14 -20.47
C CYS A 455 -6.04 -19.35 -20.51
N SER A 456 -6.19 -20.09 -19.40
CA SER A 456 -7.10 -21.23 -19.36
C SER A 456 -8.55 -20.82 -19.62
N THR A 457 -9.03 -19.72 -19.01
CA THR A 457 -10.38 -19.22 -19.24
C THR A 457 -10.60 -18.78 -20.68
N VAL A 458 -9.64 -18.06 -21.28
CA VAL A 458 -9.68 -17.67 -22.71
C VAL A 458 -9.82 -18.90 -23.61
N PHE A 459 -9.00 -19.92 -23.38
CA PHE A 459 -9.02 -21.13 -24.22
C PHE A 459 -10.27 -22.00 -23.98
N ILE A 460 -10.84 -22.00 -22.77
CA ILE A 460 -12.15 -22.61 -22.49
C ILE A 460 -13.26 -21.91 -23.30
N MET A 461 -13.34 -20.58 -23.23
CA MET A 461 -14.33 -19.80 -23.98
C MET A 461 -14.20 -20.06 -25.49
N ARG A 462 -12.97 -20.05 -26.01
CA ARG A 462 -12.71 -20.34 -27.42
C ARG A 462 -13.18 -21.74 -27.82
N SER A 463 -12.91 -22.75 -27.00
CA SER A 463 -13.33 -24.13 -27.25
C SER A 463 -14.84 -24.26 -27.30
N MET A 464 -15.57 -23.59 -26.40
CA MET A 464 -17.04 -23.57 -26.39
C MET A 464 -17.61 -22.94 -27.67
N LEU A 465 -17.08 -21.81 -28.09
CA LEU A 465 -17.54 -21.10 -29.28
C LEU A 465 -17.23 -21.86 -30.58
N LEU A 466 -16.08 -22.54 -30.64
CA LEU A 466 -15.76 -23.45 -31.75
C LEU A 466 -16.73 -24.62 -31.85
N GLN A 467 -17.14 -25.20 -30.72
CA GLN A 467 -18.11 -26.30 -30.70
C GLN A 467 -19.49 -25.82 -31.15
N ALA A 468 -19.91 -24.62 -30.71
CA ALA A 468 -21.18 -24.01 -31.09
C ALA A 468 -21.24 -23.55 -32.56
N SER A 469 -20.10 -23.44 -33.25
CA SER A 469 -20.02 -22.98 -34.64
C SER A 469 -20.50 -24.00 -35.68
N GLY A 470 -20.79 -25.25 -35.28
CA GLY A 470 -21.14 -26.34 -36.19
C GLY A 470 -19.93 -26.81 -37.00
N ARG A 471 -19.21 -27.82 -36.49
CA ARG A 471 -17.97 -28.32 -37.10
C ARG A 471 -18.22 -28.91 -38.49
N THR A 472 -17.57 -28.35 -39.51
CA THR A 472 -17.24 -29.07 -40.77
C THR A 472 -15.73 -29.25 -40.83
N GLU A 473 -15.21 -30.22 -41.61
CA GLU A 473 -13.77 -30.47 -41.70
C GLU A 473 -12.98 -29.22 -42.12
N SER A 474 -13.55 -28.37 -42.98
CA SER A 474 -12.94 -27.11 -43.44
C SER A 474 -13.05 -25.93 -42.48
N THR A 475 -13.97 -25.96 -41.49
CA THR A 475 -14.17 -24.86 -40.52
C THR A 475 -13.73 -25.20 -39.10
N ALA A 476 -13.09 -26.36 -38.90
CA ALA A 476 -12.79 -26.90 -37.58
C ALA A 476 -11.88 -26.02 -36.69
N PHE A 477 -11.25 -24.99 -37.25
CA PHE A 477 -10.32 -24.09 -36.57
C PHE A 477 -10.86 -22.67 -36.34
N TYR A 478 -11.97 -22.31 -36.99
CA TYR A 478 -12.53 -20.96 -37.01
C TYR A 478 -13.86 -20.89 -36.27
N ILE A 479 -14.07 -19.83 -35.47
CA ILE A 479 -15.37 -19.56 -34.87
C ILE A 479 -16.28 -18.91 -35.94
N ASN A 480 -17.42 -19.53 -36.24
CA ASN A 480 -18.40 -18.96 -37.15
C ASN A 480 -19.17 -17.83 -36.45
N ARG A 481 -18.60 -16.62 -36.50
CA ARG A 481 -19.12 -15.43 -35.81
C ARG A 481 -20.50 -14.97 -36.31
N LYS A 482 -20.92 -15.43 -37.48
CA LYS A 482 -22.24 -15.15 -38.07
C LYS A 482 -23.31 -16.17 -37.68
N SER A 483 -22.95 -17.20 -36.92
CA SER A 483 -23.90 -18.18 -36.41
C SER A 483 -24.86 -17.51 -35.42
N ASP A 484 -26.16 -17.64 -35.66
CA ASP A 484 -27.22 -17.23 -34.73
C ASP A 484 -27.96 -18.44 -34.14
N SER A 485 -27.26 -19.58 -34.00
CA SER A 485 -27.84 -20.77 -33.39
C SER A 485 -28.05 -20.59 -31.87
N ASP A 486 -29.01 -21.33 -31.30
CA ASP A 486 -29.25 -21.30 -29.86
C ASP A 486 -28.01 -21.76 -29.07
N GLU A 487 -27.23 -22.70 -29.63
CA GLU A 487 -25.95 -23.12 -29.05
C GLU A 487 -24.92 -21.98 -29.04
N MET A 488 -24.83 -21.19 -30.12
CA MET A 488 -23.93 -20.04 -30.18
C MET A 488 -24.33 -18.98 -29.17
N ARG A 489 -25.62 -18.62 -29.09
CA ARG A 489 -26.12 -17.66 -28.09
C ARG A 489 -25.79 -18.12 -26.66
N ARG A 490 -26.00 -19.40 -26.36
CA ARG A 490 -25.66 -19.97 -25.04
C ARG A 490 -24.15 -19.97 -24.75
N ALA A 491 -23.31 -20.30 -25.74
CA ALA A 491 -21.86 -20.30 -25.58
C ALA A 491 -21.32 -18.88 -25.31
N VAL A 492 -21.85 -17.87 -26.01
CA VAL A 492 -21.52 -16.46 -25.79
C VAL A 492 -21.93 -16.01 -24.39
N GLU A 493 -23.16 -16.29 -23.96
CA GLU A 493 -23.63 -15.88 -22.61
C GLU A 493 -22.80 -16.51 -21.47
N LEU A 494 -22.45 -17.79 -21.59
CA LEU A 494 -21.55 -18.44 -20.64
C LEU A 494 -20.14 -17.82 -20.66
N SER A 495 -19.63 -17.49 -21.85
CA SER A 495 -18.31 -16.86 -22.01
C SER A 495 -18.30 -15.42 -21.43
N LYS A 496 -19.37 -14.66 -21.62
CA LYS A 496 -19.57 -13.34 -20.98
C LYS A 496 -19.59 -13.47 -19.45
N ALA A 497 -20.27 -14.48 -18.92
CA ALA A 497 -20.29 -14.74 -17.47
C ALA A 497 -18.90 -15.11 -16.92
N MET A 498 -18.14 -15.95 -17.64
CA MET A 498 -16.74 -16.26 -17.29
C MET A 498 -15.86 -15.00 -17.31
N THR A 499 -16.06 -14.12 -18.30
CA THR A 499 -15.31 -12.87 -18.42
C THR A 499 -15.62 -11.91 -17.26
N ARG A 500 -16.90 -11.75 -16.89
CA ARG A 500 -17.29 -10.97 -15.70
C ARG A 500 -16.68 -11.52 -14.40
N ASN A 501 -16.67 -12.84 -14.23
CA ASN A 501 -16.00 -13.43 -13.06
C ASN A 501 -14.49 -13.20 -13.07
N MET A 502 -13.87 -13.13 -14.24
CA MET A 502 -12.45 -12.78 -14.39
C MET A 502 -12.20 -11.34 -13.96
N VAL A 503 -13.05 -10.39 -14.38
CA VAL A 503 -12.99 -8.99 -13.94
C VAL A 503 -13.10 -8.88 -12.42
N GLU A 504 -14.07 -9.56 -11.82
CA GLU A 504 -14.26 -9.55 -10.37
C GLU A 504 -13.02 -10.07 -9.62
N LYS A 505 -12.43 -11.18 -10.07
CA LYS A 505 -11.27 -11.81 -9.41
C LYS A 505 -9.97 -11.04 -9.60
N LEU A 506 -9.72 -10.56 -10.83
CA LEU A 506 -8.50 -9.81 -11.14
C LEU A 506 -8.47 -8.49 -10.38
N GLY A 507 -9.62 -7.81 -10.30
CA GLY A 507 -9.75 -6.53 -9.59
C GLY A 507 -8.61 -5.58 -9.95
N TRP A 508 -8.42 -5.25 -11.22
CA TRP A 508 -7.39 -4.27 -11.59
C TRP A 508 -7.88 -2.86 -11.31
N ALA A 509 -7.06 -2.05 -10.64
CA ALA A 509 -7.40 -0.67 -10.28
C ALA A 509 -7.71 0.19 -11.52
N ASP A 510 -7.15 -0.16 -12.68
CA ASP A 510 -7.38 0.49 -13.98
C ASP A 510 -8.84 0.49 -14.39
N TRP A 511 -9.61 -0.53 -14.04
CA TRP A 511 -11.03 -0.59 -14.41
C TRP A 511 -11.90 0.39 -13.65
N LYS A 512 -11.43 0.92 -12.52
CA LYS A 512 -12.08 2.03 -11.84
C LYS A 512 -11.68 3.39 -12.45
N ARG A 513 -10.65 3.45 -13.30
CA ARG A 513 -10.10 4.71 -13.80
C ARG A 513 -10.81 5.18 -15.05
N THR A 514 -11.37 6.39 -14.99
CA THR A 514 -11.90 7.07 -16.20
C THR A 514 -10.79 7.87 -16.89
N ARG A 515 -10.80 7.94 -18.24
CA ARG A 515 -9.83 8.71 -19.04
C ARG A 515 -10.45 9.28 -20.33
N PRO A 516 -10.06 10.48 -20.80
CA PRO A 516 -9.47 11.62 -20.09
C PRO A 516 -10.55 12.59 -19.54
N CYS A 517 -10.24 13.32 -18.48
CA CYS A 517 -11.11 14.38 -17.94
C CYS A 517 -11.05 15.67 -18.79
N PRO A 518 -12.13 16.48 -18.78
CA PRO A 518 -12.10 17.87 -19.24
C PRO A 518 -10.97 18.69 -18.58
N ILE A 519 -10.51 19.75 -19.25
CA ILE A 519 -9.35 20.55 -18.79
C ILE A 519 -9.59 21.32 -17.48
N ASP A 520 -10.86 21.58 -17.17
CA ASP A 520 -11.36 22.22 -15.96
C ASP A 520 -11.75 21.22 -14.87
N GLU A 521 -11.54 19.92 -15.10
CA GLU A 521 -11.78 18.84 -14.17
C GLU A 521 -10.48 18.09 -13.83
N VAL A 522 -10.45 17.45 -12.65
CA VAL A 522 -9.38 16.53 -12.25
C VAL A 522 -9.96 15.16 -11.98
N LEU A 523 -9.26 14.12 -12.44
CA LEU A 523 -9.60 12.75 -12.06
C LEU A 523 -9.36 12.59 -10.56
N PHE A 524 -10.38 12.22 -9.80
CA PHE A 524 -10.32 12.09 -8.35
C PHE A 524 -10.78 10.72 -7.89
N VAL A 525 -10.00 10.14 -6.99
CA VAL A 525 -10.33 8.99 -6.15
C VAL A 525 -10.18 9.40 -4.70
N ALA A 526 -10.98 8.82 -3.81
CA ALA A 526 -10.84 9.08 -2.37
C ALA A 526 -9.38 8.82 -1.92
N MET A 527 -8.73 9.83 -1.34
CA MET A 527 -7.37 9.80 -0.80
C MET A 527 -7.40 10.48 0.56
N TRP A 528 -6.97 9.80 1.62
CA TRP A 528 -7.06 10.34 2.97
C TRP A 528 -6.41 11.74 3.07
N PRO A 529 -7.05 12.74 3.71
CA PRO A 529 -8.31 12.66 4.46
C PRO A 529 -9.57 12.96 3.62
N PHE A 530 -9.44 13.13 2.30
CA PHE A 530 -10.48 13.63 1.41
C PHE A 530 -11.20 12.51 0.64
N GLY A 531 -12.43 12.80 0.22
CA GLY A 531 -13.29 11.89 -0.52
C GLY A 531 -14.44 11.32 0.30
N ASN A 532 -15.58 11.17 -0.37
CA ASN A 532 -16.74 10.47 0.15
C ASN A 532 -16.83 9.05 -0.46
N SER A 533 -17.86 8.28 -0.11
CA SER A 533 -18.02 6.91 -0.61
C SER A 533 -18.16 6.85 -2.14
N ASP A 534 -18.78 7.84 -2.77
CA ASP A 534 -18.87 7.90 -4.23
C ASP A 534 -17.48 8.03 -4.88
N ASP A 535 -16.58 8.82 -4.29
CA ASP A 535 -15.21 8.96 -4.78
C ASP A 535 -14.35 7.69 -4.62
N HIS A 536 -14.73 6.76 -3.74
CA HIS A 536 -14.03 5.48 -3.60
C HIS A 536 -14.61 4.39 -4.50
N TRP A 537 -15.94 4.33 -4.62
CA TRP A 537 -16.62 3.29 -5.39
C TRP A 537 -16.78 3.64 -6.87
N ASN A 538 -16.96 4.92 -7.18
CA ASN A 538 -17.14 5.47 -8.53
C ASN A 538 -16.21 6.70 -8.74
N PRO A 539 -14.88 6.52 -8.65
CA PRO A 539 -13.96 7.62 -8.88
C PRO A 539 -14.12 8.17 -10.29
N GLY A 540 -13.87 9.47 -10.45
CA GLY A 540 -14.16 10.15 -11.71
C GLY A 540 -13.69 11.59 -11.73
N CYS A 541 -14.01 12.28 -12.82
CA CYS A 541 -13.65 13.67 -12.99
C CYS A 541 -14.47 14.55 -12.03
N ARG A 542 -13.80 15.52 -11.41
CA ARG A 542 -14.37 16.47 -10.45
C ARG A 542 -13.98 17.87 -10.85
N THR A 543 -14.94 18.79 -10.76
CA THR A 543 -14.71 20.22 -10.99
C THR A 543 -14.03 20.86 -9.78
N ILE A 544 -13.54 22.08 -9.96
CA ILE A 544 -12.99 22.88 -8.88
C ILE A 544 -13.98 23.10 -7.75
N ASP A 545 -15.26 23.30 -8.09
CA ASP A 545 -16.33 23.54 -7.13
C ASP A 545 -16.71 22.26 -6.36
N ASP A 546 -16.58 21.09 -6.99
CA ASP A 546 -16.76 19.79 -6.31
C ASP A 546 -15.71 19.57 -5.21
N LEU A 547 -14.50 20.08 -5.41
CA LEU A 547 -13.38 19.95 -4.46
C LEU A 547 -13.18 21.20 -3.60
N ALA A 548 -13.83 22.32 -3.92
CA ALA A 548 -13.82 23.53 -3.10
C ALA A 548 -14.78 23.33 -1.92
N SER A 549 -14.31 23.63 -0.70
CA SER A 549 -15.01 23.45 0.57
C SER A 549 -15.25 21.99 0.97
N GLY A 550 -15.30 21.71 2.28
CA GLY A 550 -15.30 20.36 2.89
C GLY A 550 -16.52 19.46 2.61
N MET A 551 -17.13 19.56 1.43
CA MET A 551 -18.30 18.82 0.97
C MET A 551 -18.01 17.35 0.65
N ARG A 552 -16.81 17.02 0.15
CA ARG A 552 -16.43 15.64 -0.21
C ARG A 552 -15.59 14.99 0.89
N MET A 553 -16.23 14.70 2.01
CA MET A 553 -15.65 14.05 3.18
C MET A 553 -16.50 12.83 3.59
N GLY A 554 -15.93 11.93 4.37
CA GLY A 554 -16.69 10.91 5.10
C GLY A 554 -16.27 9.47 4.85
N TYR A 555 -15.67 9.15 3.70
CA TYR A 555 -15.25 7.76 3.42
C TYR A 555 -14.29 7.24 4.50
N TRP A 556 -13.33 8.08 4.90
CA TRP A 556 -12.27 7.74 5.84
C TRP A 556 -12.66 7.76 7.32
N PHE A 557 -13.85 8.28 7.66
CA PHE A 557 -14.25 8.60 9.04
C PHE A 557 -15.47 7.79 9.49
N MET A 558 -15.43 6.48 9.26
CA MET A 558 -16.50 5.52 9.57
C MET A 558 -17.03 5.61 11.02
N ASP A 559 -16.23 6.13 11.96
CA ASP A 559 -16.57 6.23 13.39
C ASP A 559 -17.10 7.61 13.83
N ARG A 560 -17.27 8.58 12.92
CA ARG A 560 -17.86 9.88 13.26
C ARG A 560 -19.34 9.93 12.89
N PRO A 561 -20.24 10.38 13.80
CA PRO A 561 -21.62 10.65 13.42
C PRO A 561 -21.64 11.67 12.26
N PRO A 562 -22.60 11.58 11.33
CA PRO A 562 -22.74 12.57 10.27
C PRO A 562 -22.84 13.98 10.89
N PRO A 563 -22.33 15.03 10.21
CA PRO A 563 -22.52 16.38 10.69
C PRO A 563 -24.04 16.64 10.86
N PRO A 564 -24.46 17.33 11.94
CA PRO A 564 -25.86 17.66 12.13
C PRO A 564 -26.38 18.47 10.92
N PRO A 565 -27.67 18.32 10.57
CA PRO A 565 -28.28 18.92 9.38
C PRO A 565 -28.24 20.44 9.36
#